data_AF-A0AAV6P1F8-F1
#
_entry.id   AF-A0AAV6P1F8-F1
#
_cell.length_a   1.000
_cell.length_b   1.000
_cell.length_c   1.000
_cell.angle_alpha   90.00
_cell.angle_beta   90.00
_cell.angle_gamma   90.00
#
_symmetry.space_group_name_H-M   'P 1'
#
loop_
_entity.id
_entity.type
_entity.pdbx_description
1 polymer ?
#
loop_
_entity_poly.entity_id
_entity_poly.type
_entity_poly.pdbx_seq_one_letter_code
_entity_poly.pdbx_strand_id
1 'polypeptide(L)'
;MFRLQAAESKIGSYNVEVSSLRHEIEELKERLETTNARAQSFEKEARILQQEKVHLDQKYLSEFQRFDEVQERCRLAELGAKKATEIADKARNEASAAQEGKNEMQRLAMERLAQIERAERQIENLERQNKDLVEERTSTVQVLQGLLDSERSAHAEANNRAEALSLQLQSAHAKIDLLQQEVTKIRLNETALDSKLKTASHAKRLRADDGEMGMEHVQDKDTSERILRVNKRSRSTNSPMRYTQPEDGGSIFEGNEDNHHSQQPNQEDYTKFTVQKLRQELTKHNFGAELLQLKNPNKKDILALYEKCVLKR
;
A
#
# COMPACT_ATOMS: atom_id res chain seq x y z
N MET A 1 140.58 -65.76 59.80
CA MET A 1 140.33 -64.31 59.59
C MET A 1 139.62 -64.01 58.26
N PHE A 2 140.15 -64.38 57.09
CA PHE A 2 139.58 -63.95 55.79
C PHE A 2 138.10 -64.32 55.52
N ARG A 3 137.61 -65.49 55.95
CA ARG A 3 136.18 -65.86 55.78
C ARG A 3 135.22 -65.04 56.64
N LEU A 4 135.69 -64.59 57.82
CA LEU A 4 134.90 -63.76 58.73
C LEU A 4 134.73 -62.35 58.16
N GLN A 5 135.83 -61.77 57.66
CA GLN A 5 135.84 -60.45 57.02
C GLN A 5 134.98 -60.39 55.75
N ALA A 6 134.94 -61.46 54.95
CA ALA A 6 134.06 -61.57 53.78
C ALA A 6 132.57 -61.66 54.17
N ALA A 7 132.26 -62.37 55.25
CA ALA A 7 130.89 -62.43 55.79
C ALA A 7 130.46 -61.08 56.39
N GLU A 8 131.34 -60.40 57.13
CA GLU A 8 131.12 -59.06 57.68
C GLU A 8 130.88 -58.02 56.58
N SER A 9 131.68 -58.03 55.51
CA SER A 9 131.48 -57.15 54.35
C SER A 9 130.15 -57.39 53.64
N LYS A 10 129.71 -58.66 53.54
CA LYS A 10 128.44 -59.04 52.91
C LYS A 10 127.23 -58.69 53.78
N ILE A 11 127.35 -58.81 55.09
CA ILE A 11 126.36 -58.31 56.06
C ILE A 11 126.27 -56.78 55.97
N GLY A 12 127.41 -56.09 55.86
CA GLY A 12 127.46 -54.64 55.63
C GLY A 12 126.74 -54.20 54.36
N SER A 13 126.96 -54.88 53.22
CA SER A 13 126.24 -54.58 51.98
C SER A 13 124.75 -54.84 52.07
N TYR A 14 124.35 -55.96 52.69
CA TYR A 14 122.93 -56.26 52.91
C TYR A 14 122.27 -55.25 53.86
N ASN A 15 122.97 -54.75 54.88
CA ASN A 15 122.44 -53.71 55.75
C ASN A 15 122.20 -52.40 54.99
N VAL A 16 123.10 -51.99 54.10
CA VAL A 16 122.92 -50.79 53.26
C VAL A 16 121.73 -50.97 52.31
N GLU A 17 121.60 -52.14 51.67
CA GLU A 17 120.48 -52.48 50.79
C GLU A 17 119.14 -52.49 51.54
N VAL A 18 119.08 -53.10 52.74
CA VAL A 18 117.88 -53.10 53.59
C VAL A 18 117.51 -51.69 54.01
N SER A 19 118.47 -50.83 54.34
CA SER A 19 118.22 -49.42 54.65
C SER A 19 117.69 -48.65 53.43
N SER A 20 118.23 -48.89 52.24
CA SER A 20 117.76 -48.30 50.98
C SER A 20 116.32 -48.73 50.66
N LEU A 21 116.04 -50.04 50.75
CA LEU A 21 114.70 -50.59 50.51
C LEU A 21 113.68 -50.07 51.54
N ARG A 22 114.07 -49.91 52.81
CA ARG A 22 113.20 -49.29 53.83
C ARG A 22 112.86 -47.84 53.49
N HIS A 23 113.82 -47.08 52.97
CA HIS A 23 113.57 -45.70 52.55
C HIS A 23 112.63 -45.64 51.34
N GLU A 24 112.85 -46.49 50.33
CA GLU A 24 111.96 -46.60 49.16
C GLU A 24 110.54 -47.03 49.55
N ILE A 25 110.40 -47.98 50.49
CA ILE A 25 109.09 -48.38 51.03
C ILE A 25 108.38 -47.19 51.69
N GLU A 26 109.10 -46.38 52.47
CA GLU A 26 108.49 -45.20 53.11
C GLU A 26 108.10 -44.14 52.08
N GLU A 27 108.95 -43.86 51.08
CA GLU A 27 108.61 -42.94 49.99
C GLU A 27 107.38 -43.41 49.19
N LEU A 28 107.33 -44.71 48.86
CA LEU A 28 106.19 -45.31 48.16
C LEU A 28 104.91 -45.23 49.00
N LYS A 29 105.02 -45.39 50.33
CA LYS A 29 103.90 -45.27 51.25
C LYS A 29 103.37 -43.84 51.32
N GLU A 30 104.23 -42.83 51.44
CA GLU A 30 103.82 -41.42 51.39
C GLU A 30 103.17 -41.05 50.04
N ARG A 31 103.74 -41.55 48.93
CA ARG A 31 103.14 -41.39 47.59
C ARG A 31 101.78 -42.08 47.49
N LEU A 32 101.61 -43.25 48.09
CA LEU A 32 100.32 -43.94 48.14
C LEU A 32 99.29 -43.14 48.96
N GLU A 33 99.68 -42.61 50.12
CA GLU A 33 98.81 -41.81 50.98
C GLU A 33 98.34 -40.52 50.28
N THR A 34 99.25 -39.79 49.65
CA THR A 34 98.93 -38.55 48.90
C THR A 34 98.05 -38.83 47.68
N THR A 35 98.32 -39.88 46.91
CA THR A 35 97.48 -40.27 45.77
C THR A 35 96.11 -40.76 46.20
N ASN A 36 96.01 -41.49 47.31
CA ASN A 36 94.74 -41.92 47.88
C ASN A 36 93.90 -40.72 48.37
N ALA A 37 94.51 -39.76 49.07
CA ALA A 37 93.84 -38.53 49.48
C ALA A 37 93.30 -37.75 48.28
N ARG A 38 94.07 -37.67 47.18
CA ARG A 38 93.65 -37.04 45.92
C ARG A 38 92.52 -37.80 45.23
N ALA A 39 92.55 -39.14 45.24
CA ALA A 39 91.46 -39.95 44.70
C ALA A 39 90.15 -39.71 45.48
N GLN A 40 90.22 -39.65 46.81
CA GLN A 40 89.08 -39.34 47.67
C GLN A 40 88.52 -37.92 47.46
N SER A 41 89.38 -36.92 47.19
CA SER A 41 88.89 -35.57 46.88
C SER A 41 88.14 -35.54 45.55
N PHE A 42 88.66 -36.21 44.50
CA PHE A 42 87.96 -36.32 43.22
C PHE A 42 86.66 -37.11 43.32
N GLU A 43 86.60 -38.14 44.16
CA GLU A 43 85.36 -38.88 44.40
C GLU A 43 84.29 -37.99 45.04
N LYS A 44 84.66 -37.14 46.01
CA LYS A 44 83.74 -36.16 46.62
C LYS A 44 83.25 -35.14 45.60
N GLU A 45 84.15 -34.61 44.77
CA GLU A 45 83.81 -33.65 43.70
C GLU A 45 82.86 -34.28 42.68
N ALA A 46 83.12 -35.51 42.24
CA ALA A 46 82.24 -36.24 41.33
C ALA A 46 80.83 -36.45 41.89
N ARG A 47 80.70 -36.71 43.21
CA ARG A 47 79.39 -36.82 43.87
C ARG A 47 78.64 -35.48 43.88
N ILE A 48 79.33 -34.37 44.13
CA ILE A 48 78.74 -33.03 44.10
C ILE A 48 78.24 -32.70 42.69
N LEU A 49 79.09 -32.88 41.67
CA LEU A 49 78.71 -32.62 40.27
C LEU A 49 77.53 -33.51 39.82
N GLN A 50 77.49 -34.76 40.27
CA GLN A 50 76.36 -35.64 39.97
C GLN A 50 75.05 -35.17 40.62
N GLN A 51 75.10 -34.65 41.85
CA GLN A 51 73.93 -34.08 42.51
C GLN A 51 73.47 -32.78 41.81
N GLU A 52 74.40 -31.90 41.45
CA GLU A 52 74.11 -30.67 40.71
C GLU A 52 73.47 -30.97 39.35
N LYS A 53 73.97 -31.97 38.63
CA LYS A 53 73.38 -32.43 37.37
C LYS A 53 71.92 -32.84 37.56
N VAL A 54 71.63 -33.70 38.54
CA VAL A 54 70.25 -34.16 38.81
C VAL A 54 69.34 -32.99 39.18
N HIS A 55 69.82 -32.07 40.02
CA HIS A 55 69.05 -30.88 40.40
C HIS A 55 68.77 -29.97 39.19
N LEU A 56 69.75 -29.78 38.31
CA LEU A 56 69.57 -29.01 37.08
C LEU A 56 68.57 -29.69 36.14
N ASP A 57 68.68 -31.01 35.94
CA ASP A 57 67.74 -31.78 35.11
C ASP A 57 66.30 -31.65 35.63
N GLN A 58 66.09 -31.77 36.95
CA GLN A 58 64.79 -31.56 37.58
C GLN A 58 64.26 -30.14 37.37
N LYS A 59 65.13 -29.13 37.55
CA LYS A 59 64.77 -27.74 37.33
C LYS A 59 64.35 -27.49 35.89
N TYR A 60 65.11 -27.99 34.91
CA TYR A 60 64.75 -27.85 33.49
C TYR A 60 63.41 -28.49 33.18
N LEU A 61 63.15 -29.71 33.66
CA LEU A 61 61.86 -30.38 33.46
C LEU A 61 60.68 -29.55 34.02
N SER A 62 60.83 -29.00 35.23
CA SER A 62 59.80 -28.14 35.82
C SER A 62 59.58 -26.84 35.04
N GLU A 63 60.66 -26.24 34.54
CA GLU A 63 60.58 -25.03 33.72
C GLU A 63 59.91 -25.29 32.36
N PHE A 64 60.17 -26.44 31.72
CA PHE A 64 59.49 -26.83 30.48
C PHE A 64 57.98 -27.00 30.71
N GLN A 65 57.57 -27.68 31.77
CA GLN A 65 56.15 -27.82 32.11
C GLN A 65 55.50 -26.45 32.36
N ARG A 66 56.18 -25.55 33.06
CA ARG A 66 55.69 -24.19 33.31
C ARG A 66 55.56 -23.39 32.02
N PHE A 67 56.48 -23.55 31.08
CA PHE A 67 56.42 -22.90 29.77
C PHE A 67 55.19 -23.36 28.98
N ASP A 68 54.94 -24.68 28.92
CA ASP A 68 53.77 -25.25 28.25
C ASP A 68 52.46 -24.74 28.86
N GLU A 69 52.37 -24.68 30.20
CA GLU A 69 51.21 -24.11 30.89
C GLU A 69 50.97 -22.64 30.53
N VAL A 70 52.03 -21.84 30.51
CA VAL A 70 51.94 -20.41 30.17
C VAL A 70 51.54 -20.23 28.71
N GLN A 71 52.09 -21.03 27.80
CA GLN A 71 51.74 -21.00 26.39
C GLN A 71 50.25 -21.30 26.17
N GLU A 72 49.71 -22.32 26.84
CA GLU A 72 48.28 -22.64 26.76
C GLU A 72 47.39 -21.55 27.36
N ARG A 73 47.80 -20.95 28.50
CA ARG A 73 47.08 -19.80 29.07
C ARG A 73 47.07 -18.61 28.12
N CYS A 74 48.18 -18.29 27.46
CA CYS A 74 48.25 -17.24 26.46
C CYS A 74 47.31 -17.53 25.28
N ARG A 75 47.32 -18.76 24.76
CA ARG A 75 46.43 -19.17 23.68
C ARG A 75 44.94 -19.01 24.04
N LEU A 76 44.56 -19.41 25.24
CA LEU A 76 43.18 -19.25 25.73
C LEU A 76 42.81 -17.78 25.93
N ALA A 77 43.73 -16.97 26.44
CA ALA A 77 43.53 -15.54 26.61
C ALA A 77 43.36 -14.83 25.25
N GLU A 78 44.17 -15.17 24.25
CA GLU A 78 44.05 -14.64 22.88
C GLU A 78 42.71 -15.02 22.24
N LEU A 79 42.27 -16.27 22.42
CA LEU A 79 40.96 -16.72 21.92
C LEU A 79 39.82 -15.97 22.63
N GLY A 80 39.94 -15.78 23.95
CA GLY A 80 38.99 -15.00 24.73
C GLY A 80 38.91 -13.55 24.26
N ALA A 81 40.06 -12.91 24.03
CA ALA A 81 40.15 -11.55 23.52
C ALA A 81 39.50 -11.41 22.13
N LYS A 82 39.77 -12.34 21.20
CA LYS A 82 39.15 -12.35 19.85
C LYS A 82 37.62 -12.45 19.91
N LYS A 83 37.10 -13.36 20.75
CA LYS A 83 35.65 -13.49 20.94
C LYS A 83 35.04 -12.23 21.56
N ALA A 84 35.72 -11.61 22.52
CA ALA A 84 35.26 -10.38 23.13
C ALA A 84 35.20 -9.22 22.11
N THR A 85 36.19 -9.11 21.23
CA THR A 85 36.18 -8.10 20.15
C THR A 85 35.07 -8.36 19.15
N GLU A 86 34.85 -9.61 18.73
CA GLU A 86 33.76 -9.96 17.81
C GLU A 86 32.38 -9.62 18.39
N ILE A 87 32.16 -9.91 19.69
CA ILE A 87 30.92 -9.55 20.38
C ILE A 87 30.74 -8.04 20.47
N ALA A 88 31.81 -7.30 20.80
CA ALA A 88 31.78 -5.84 20.87
C ALA A 88 31.44 -5.20 19.52
N ASP A 89 32.03 -5.71 18.43
CA ASP A 89 31.77 -5.20 17.08
C ASP A 89 30.37 -5.55 16.60
N LYS A 90 29.87 -6.75 16.92
CA LYS A 90 28.47 -7.12 16.67
C LYS A 90 27.52 -6.18 17.40
N ALA A 91 27.76 -5.89 18.68
CA ALA A 91 26.93 -4.97 19.46
C ALA A 91 26.96 -3.54 18.90
N ARG A 92 28.12 -3.06 18.42
CA ARG A 92 28.23 -1.74 17.75
C ARG A 92 27.43 -1.70 16.45
N ASN A 93 27.52 -2.73 15.63
CA ASN A 93 26.78 -2.81 14.37
C ASN A 93 25.26 -2.85 14.61
N GLU A 94 24.81 -3.64 15.58
CA GLU A 94 23.40 -3.69 15.97
C GLU A 94 22.89 -2.34 16.51
N ALA A 95 23.70 -1.65 17.33
CA ALA A 95 23.37 -0.31 17.81
C ALA A 95 23.29 0.72 16.68
N SER A 96 24.20 0.67 15.71
CA SER A 96 24.17 1.53 14.53
C SER A 96 22.91 1.30 13.69
N ALA A 97 22.59 0.03 13.39
CA ALA A 97 21.40 -0.33 12.63
C ALA A 97 20.11 0.08 13.35
N ALA A 98 20.03 -0.08 14.68
CA ALA A 98 18.90 0.38 15.48
C ALA A 98 18.74 1.91 15.44
N GLN A 99 19.86 2.65 15.48
CA GLN A 99 19.85 4.10 15.41
C GLN A 99 19.43 4.62 14.01
N GLU A 100 19.91 3.98 12.94
CA GLU A 100 19.47 4.27 11.57
C GLU A 100 17.96 4.01 11.40
N GLY A 101 17.46 2.88 11.91
CA GLY A 101 16.03 2.55 11.90
C GLY A 101 15.18 3.57 12.65
N LYS A 102 15.66 4.07 13.80
CA LYS A 102 15.00 5.14 14.56
C LYS A 102 14.92 6.44 13.76
N ASN A 103 16.02 6.85 13.15
CA ASN A 103 16.09 8.07 12.35
C ASN A 103 15.15 8.00 11.13
N GLU A 104 15.10 6.85 10.45
CA GLU A 104 14.22 6.65 9.30
C GLU A 104 12.74 6.66 9.70
N MET A 105 12.39 6.02 10.82
CA MET A 105 11.03 6.08 11.36
C MET A 105 10.61 7.51 11.73
N GLN A 106 11.51 8.29 12.32
CA GLN A 106 11.27 9.70 12.62
C GLN A 106 11.07 10.52 11.34
N ARG A 107 11.89 10.29 10.32
CA ARG A 107 11.76 10.95 9.01
C ARG A 107 10.40 10.65 8.36
N LEU A 108 10.00 9.38 8.34
CA LEU A 108 8.71 8.95 7.80
C LEU A 108 7.54 9.54 8.59
N ALA A 109 7.63 9.60 9.92
CA ALA A 109 6.60 10.22 10.76
C ALA A 109 6.43 11.70 10.43
N MET A 110 7.52 12.45 10.27
CA MET A 110 7.49 13.86 9.88
C MET A 110 6.88 14.05 8.47
N GLU A 111 7.24 13.18 7.52
CA GLU A 111 6.67 13.21 6.17
C GLU A 111 5.16 12.97 6.18
N ARG A 112 4.70 11.99 6.97
CA ARG A 112 3.26 11.69 7.13
C ARG A 112 2.50 12.82 7.80
N LEU A 113 3.05 13.44 8.85
CA LEU A 113 2.44 14.61 9.48
C LEU A 113 2.30 15.77 8.48
N ALA A 114 3.33 16.03 7.68
CA ALA A 114 3.26 17.06 6.65
C ALA A 114 2.24 16.75 5.55
N GLN A 115 2.01 15.47 5.21
CA GLN A 115 0.95 15.06 4.28
C GLN A 115 -0.44 15.28 4.89
N ILE A 116 -0.63 14.91 6.16
CA ILE A 116 -1.88 15.11 6.90
C ILE A 116 -2.22 16.61 6.96
N GLU A 117 -1.28 17.46 7.36
CA GLU A 117 -1.50 18.92 7.41
C GLU A 117 -1.90 19.50 6.05
N ARG A 118 -1.31 19.00 4.95
CA ARG A 118 -1.69 19.46 3.59
C ARG A 118 -3.12 19.02 3.24
N ALA A 119 -3.49 17.79 3.55
CA ALA A 119 -4.83 17.27 3.30
C ALA A 119 -5.88 18.01 4.16
N GLU A 120 -5.59 18.27 5.43
CA GLU A 120 -6.46 19.04 6.33
C GLU A 120 -6.71 20.45 5.79
N ARG A 121 -5.66 21.16 5.35
CA ARG A 121 -5.82 22.48 4.71
C ARG A 121 -6.66 22.43 3.44
N GLN A 122 -6.56 21.36 2.65
CA GLN A 122 -7.40 21.17 1.45
C GLN A 122 -8.86 20.93 1.82
N ILE A 123 -9.13 20.11 2.84
CA ILE A 123 -10.48 19.85 3.36
C ILE A 123 -11.09 21.16 3.86
N GLU A 124 -10.39 21.92 4.71
CA GLU A 124 -10.87 23.20 5.21
C GLU A 124 -11.21 24.18 4.07
N ASN A 125 -10.40 24.22 3.01
CA ASN A 125 -10.66 25.07 1.86
C ASN A 125 -11.92 24.63 1.10
N LEU A 126 -12.08 23.33 0.85
CA LEU A 126 -13.27 22.77 0.19
C LEU A 126 -14.53 22.98 1.05
N GLU A 127 -14.44 22.87 2.37
CA GLU A 127 -15.54 23.16 3.29
C GLU A 127 -15.97 24.62 3.21
N ARG A 128 -15.03 25.57 3.16
CA ARG A 128 -15.33 26.99 2.94
C ARG A 128 -16.03 27.21 1.60
N GLN A 129 -15.50 26.66 0.51
CA GLN A 129 -16.13 26.77 -0.82
C GLN A 129 -17.54 26.18 -0.85
N ASN A 130 -17.74 25.02 -0.22
CA ASN A 130 -19.06 24.40 -0.13
C ASN A 130 -20.04 25.28 0.66
N LYS A 131 -19.58 25.87 1.77
CA LYS A 131 -20.37 26.83 2.54
C LYS A 131 -20.79 28.03 1.69
N ASP A 132 -19.86 28.65 0.96
CA ASP A 132 -20.14 29.80 0.09
C ASP A 132 -21.16 29.44 -1.00
N LEU A 133 -20.99 28.26 -1.64
CA LEU A 133 -21.93 27.75 -2.64
C LEU A 133 -23.32 27.44 -2.07
N VAL A 134 -23.39 26.95 -0.84
CA VAL A 134 -24.67 26.73 -0.13
C VAL A 134 -25.34 28.06 0.18
N GLU A 135 -24.60 29.07 0.60
CA GLU A 135 -25.12 30.43 0.83
C GLU A 135 -25.65 31.05 -0.46
N GLU A 136 -24.90 30.95 -1.57
CA GLU A 136 -25.36 31.42 -2.90
C GLU A 136 -26.63 30.69 -3.35
N ARG A 137 -26.66 29.36 -3.21
CA ARG A 137 -27.84 28.55 -3.57
C ARG A 137 -29.04 28.90 -2.72
N THR A 138 -28.87 29.09 -1.41
CA THR A 138 -29.98 29.47 -0.52
C THR A 138 -30.51 30.85 -0.84
N SER A 139 -29.65 31.82 -1.15
CA SER A 139 -30.05 33.14 -1.66
C SER A 139 -30.84 33.04 -2.96
N THR A 140 -30.35 32.25 -3.93
CA THR A 140 -31.03 32.03 -5.22
C THR A 140 -32.42 31.42 -5.03
N VAL A 141 -32.53 30.39 -4.17
CA VAL A 141 -33.82 29.76 -3.85
C VAL A 141 -34.78 30.76 -3.20
N GLN A 142 -34.31 31.62 -2.30
CA GLN A 142 -35.14 32.66 -1.69
C GLN A 142 -35.67 33.66 -2.73
N VAL A 143 -34.83 34.11 -3.67
CA VAL A 143 -35.25 35.00 -4.76
C VAL A 143 -36.29 34.33 -5.65
N LEU A 144 -36.07 33.08 -6.06
CA LEU A 144 -37.02 32.32 -6.89
C LEU A 144 -38.37 32.11 -6.17
N GLN A 145 -38.34 31.83 -4.87
CA GLN A 145 -39.55 31.70 -4.06
C GLN A 145 -40.33 33.02 -4.03
N GLY A 146 -39.65 34.15 -3.83
CA GLY A 146 -40.28 35.48 -3.87
C GLY A 146 -40.91 35.81 -5.22
N LEU A 147 -40.25 35.46 -6.32
CA LEU A 147 -40.80 35.64 -7.67
C LEU A 147 -42.05 34.78 -7.90
N LEU A 148 -42.02 33.51 -7.47
CA LEU A 148 -43.18 32.61 -7.57
C LEU A 148 -44.37 33.13 -6.76
N ASP A 149 -44.13 33.63 -5.55
CA ASP A 149 -45.20 34.19 -4.72
C ASP A 149 -45.79 35.47 -5.32
N SER A 150 -44.94 36.34 -5.90
CA SER A 150 -45.39 37.52 -6.65
C SER A 150 -46.20 37.15 -7.90
N GLU A 151 -45.77 36.12 -8.65
CA GLU A 151 -46.49 35.64 -9.84
C GLU A 151 -47.88 35.13 -9.45
N ARG A 152 -47.96 34.30 -8.40
CA ARG A 152 -49.24 33.80 -7.86
C ARG A 152 -50.17 34.92 -7.44
N SER A 153 -49.66 35.96 -6.78
CA SER A 153 -50.45 37.15 -6.42
C SER A 153 -50.98 37.89 -7.65
N ALA A 154 -50.11 38.14 -8.64
CA ALA A 154 -50.51 38.81 -9.89
C ALA A 154 -51.55 38.00 -10.67
N HIS A 155 -51.41 36.67 -10.69
CA HIS A 155 -52.39 35.78 -11.31
C HIS A 155 -53.74 35.79 -10.57
N ALA A 156 -53.73 35.80 -9.23
CA ALA A 156 -54.96 35.92 -8.45
C ALA A 156 -55.69 37.25 -8.74
N GLU A 157 -54.94 38.37 -8.83
CA GLU A 157 -55.50 39.66 -9.22
C GLU A 157 -56.06 39.65 -10.65
N ALA A 158 -55.34 39.07 -11.61
CA ALA A 158 -55.81 38.95 -12.99
C ALA A 158 -57.09 38.11 -13.07
N ASN A 159 -57.17 37.01 -12.31
CA ASN A 159 -58.38 36.19 -12.23
C ASN A 159 -59.56 36.97 -11.62
N ASN A 160 -59.35 37.69 -10.53
CA ASN A 160 -60.37 38.55 -9.93
C ASN A 160 -60.88 39.63 -10.90
N ARG A 161 -59.98 40.25 -11.68
CA ARG A 161 -60.35 41.22 -12.72
C ARG A 161 -61.15 40.56 -13.85
N ALA A 162 -60.74 39.37 -14.30
CA ALA A 162 -61.44 38.62 -15.33
C ALA A 162 -62.85 38.21 -14.87
N GLU A 163 -63.02 37.76 -13.62
CA GLU A 163 -64.32 37.45 -13.02
C GLU A 163 -65.20 38.69 -12.95
N ALA A 164 -64.66 39.84 -12.53
CA ALA A 164 -65.40 41.10 -12.49
C ALA A 164 -65.90 41.52 -13.89
N LEU A 165 -65.05 41.42 -14.92
CA LEU A 165 -65.44 41.70 -16.31
C LEU A 165 -66.47 40.69 -16.83
N SER A 166 -66.34 39.41 -16.48
CA SER A 166 -67.31 38.37 -16.84
C SER A 166 -68.70 38.67 -16.27
N LEU A 167 -68.77 39.08 -15.00
CA LEU A 167 -70.02 39.51 -14.36
C LEU A 167 -70.62 40.75 -15.05
N GLN A 168 -69.79 41.73 -15.42
CA GLN A 168 -70.24 42.89 -16.20
C GLN A 168 -70.78 42.48 -17.58
N LEU A 169 -70.10 41.58 -18.29
CA LEU A 169 -70.55 41.04 -19.57
C LEU A 169 -71.89 40.32 -19.41
N GLN A 170 -72.06 39.47 -18.40
CA GLN A 170 -73.34 38.79 -18.15
C GLN A 170 -74.47 39.79 -17.90
N SER A 171 -74.22 40.84 -17.11
CA SER A 171 -75.21 41.92 -16.89
C SER A 171 -75.55 42.67 -18.19
N ALA A 172 -74.56 42.97 -19.03
CA ALA A 172 -74.77 43.61 -20.32
C ALA A 172 -75.58 42.73 -21.29
N HIS A 173 -75.27 41.44 -21.38
CA HIS A 173 -76.05 40.48 -22.16
C HIS A 173 -77.51 40.43 -21.69
N ALA A 174 -77.75 40.33 -20.38
CA ALA A 174 -79.11 40.34 -19.84
C ALA A 174 -79.90 41.61 -20.21
N LYS A 175 -79.24 42.79 -20.27
CA LYS A 175 -79.86 44.03 -20.74
C LYS A 175 -80.16 44.00 -22.24
N ILE A 176 -79.26 43.47 -23.05
CA ILE A 176 -79.50 43.30 -24.50
C ILE A 176 -80.70 42.38 -24.72
N ASP A 177 -80.78 41.27 -24.00
CA ASP A 177 -81.90 40.34 -24.10
C ASP A 177 -83.24 41.01 -23.74
N LEU A 178 -83.26 41.85 -22.69
CA LEU A 178 -84.44 42.65 -22.33
C LEU A 178 -84.84 43.62 -23.45
N LEU A 179 -83.88 44.36 -24.02
CA LEU A 179 -84.12 45.28 -25.13
C LEU A 179 -84.60 44.53 -26.39
N GLN A 180 -84.04 43.35 -26.68
CA GLN A 180 -84.49 42.49 -27.78
C GLN A 180 -85.94 42.02 -27.56
N GLN A 181 -86.31 41.66 -26.32
CA GLN A 181 -87.69 41.32 -25.97
C GLN A 181 -88.63 42.52 -26.18
N GLU A 182 -88.25 43.74 -25.78
CA GLU A 182 -89.02 44.97 -26.00
C GLU A 182 -89.19 45.31 -27.49
N VAL A 183 -88.09 45.26 -28.27
CA VAL A 183 -88.14 45.47 -29.73
C VAL A 183 -89.08 44.47 -30.39
N THR A 184 -89.02 43.20 -29.98
CA THR A 184 -89.93 42.17 -30.49
C THR A 184 -91.39 42.50 -30.14
N LYS A 185 -91.67 42.94 -28.92
CA LYS A 185 -93.01 43.39 -28.49
C LYS A 185 -93.50 44.58 -29.31
N ILE A 186 -92.64 45.58 -29.55
CA ILE A 186 -92.97 46.75 -30.37
C ILE A 186 -93.28 46.30 -31.81
N ARG A 187 -92.43 45.46 -32.41
CA ARG A 187 -92.67 44.91 -33.76
C ARG A 187 -93.99 44.14 -33.87
N LEU A 188 -94.35 43.34 -32.86
CA LEU A 188 -95.64 42.65 -32.81
C LEU A 188 -96.81 43.62 -32.71
N ASN A 189 -96.70 44.65 -31.87
CA ASN A 189 -97.71 45.71 -31.77
C ASN A 189 -97.84 46.52 -33.06
N GLU A 190 -96.73 46.85 -33.72
CA GLU A 190 -96.70 47.51 -35.01
C GLU A 190 -97.36 46.65 -36.09
N THR A 191 -97.03 45.35 -36.16
CA THR A 191 -97.69 44.41 -37.08
C THR A 191 -99.19 44.29 -36.80
N ALA A 192 -99.60 44.32 -35.52
CA ALA A 192 -101.01 44.34 -35.13
C ALA A 192 -101.72 45.65 -35.53
N LEU A 193 -101.02 46.79 -35.50
CA LEU A 193 -101.55 48.07 -35.98
C LEU A 193 -101.58 48.13 -37.51
N ASP A 194 -100.54 47.64 -38.19
CA ASP A 194 -100.45 47.60 -39.65
C ASP A 194 -101.51 46.65 -40.26
N SER A 195 -101.76 45.51 -39.62
CA SER A 195 -102.88 44.62 -39.97
C SER A 195 -104.23 45.30 -39.74
N LYS A 196 -104.42 46.03 -38.63
CA LYS A 196 -105.63 46.86 -38.41
C LYS A 196 -105.79 47.95 -39.47
N LEU A 197 -104.69 48.61 -39.86
CA LEU A 197 -104.67 49.66 -40.87
C LEU A 197 -105.05 49.10 -42.24
N LYS A 198 -104.49 47.95 -42.64
CA LYS A 198 -104.87 47.21 -43.85
C LYS A 198 -106.32 46.73 -43.82
N THR A 199 -106.87 46.33 -42.67
CA THR A 199 -108.31 46.00 -42.56
C THR A 199 -109.23 47.22 -42.56
N ALA A 200 -108.76 48.40 -42.12
CA ALA A 200 -109.51 49.66 -42.13
C ALA A 200 -109.43 50.40 -43.48
N SER A 201 -108.36 50.20 -44.25
CA SER A 201 -108.10 50.88 -45.52
C SER A 201 -108.59 50.10 -46.76
N HIS A 202 -109.23 48.94 -46.61
CA HIS A 202 -109.71 48.15 -47.76
C HIS A 202 -111.23 48.22 -47.97
N ALA A 203 -111.68 49.41 -48.38
CA ALA A 203 -112.75 49.54 -49.37
C ALA A 203 -112.12 49.78 -50.77
N LYS A 204 -112.12 48.72 -51.59
CA LYS A 204 -111.89 48.63 -53.07
C LYS A 204 -110.44 48.56 -53.65
N ARG A 205 -110.14 47.33 -54.12
CA ARG A 205 -109.43 46.82 -55.34
C ARG A 205 -108.46 47.71 -56.13
N LEU A 206 -107.28 47.15 -56.47
CA LEU A 206 -106.87 46.80 -57.85
C LEU A 206 -105.57 45.94 -57.89
N ARG A 207 -105.50 45.07 -58.91
CA ARG A 207 -104.43 44.13 -59.28
C ARG A 207 -103.43 44.77 -60.27
N ALA A 208 -102.17 44.34 -60.20
CA ALA A 208 -101.17 44.11 -61.28
C ALA A 208 -99.87 43.72 -60.53
N ASP A 209 -99.29 42.53 -60.57
CA ASP A 209 -98.83 41.60 -61.63
C ASP A 209 -97.71 42.14 -62.54
N ASP A 210 -96.79 41.22 -62.89
CA ASP A 210 -95.42 41.32 -63.45
C ASP A 210 -94.30 41.59 -62.43
N GLY A 211 -93.17 40.86 -62.37
CA GLY A 211 -92.59 39.74 -63.14
C GLY A 211 -91.09 39.69 -62.79
N GLU A 212 -90.58 38.65 -62.14
CA GLU A 212 -89.83 37.51 -62.72
C GLU A 212 -88.28 37.64 -62.66
N MET A 213 -87.65 36.50 -62.31
CA MET A 213 -86.25 36.05 -62.48
C MET A 213 -85.12 36.49 -61.53
N GLY A 214 -84.40 35.48 -60.99
CA GLY A 214 -83.02 35.64 -60.51
C GLY A 214 -82.54 34.57 -59.52
N MET A 215 -82.23 33.36 -60.00
CA MET A 215 -81.46 32.32 -59.30
C MET A 215 -80.11 32.85 -58.78
N GLU A 216 -79.61 32.34 -57.64
CA GLU A 216 -78.32 31.61 -57.63
C GLU A 216 -78.10 30.79 -56.34
N HIS A 217 -77.50 29.63 -56.53
CA HIS A 217 -77.10 28.59 -55.59
C HIS A 217 -75.57 28.44 -55.67
N VAL A 218 -74.85 28.57 -54.54
CA VAL A 218 -73.51 27.99 -54.25
C VAL A 218 -73.43 27.94 -52.70
N GLN A 219 -73.49 26.82 -51.97
CA GLN A 219 -72.61 25.65 -51.81
C GLN A 219 -71.30 25.89 -51.01
N ASP A 220 -71.02 24.95 -50.08
CA ASP A 220 -69.80 24.68 -49.29
C ASP A 220 -69.55 25.53 -48.01
N LYS A 221 -69.24 24.98 -46.81
CA LYS A 221 -68.93 23.61 -46.39
C LYS A 221 -69.01 23.53 -44.85
N ASP A 222 -69.91 22.72 -44.32
CA ASP A 222 -69.82 22.18 -42.94
C ASP A 222 -69.19 20.78 -43.07
N THR A 223 -67.97 20.63 -42.56
CA THR A 223 -67.40 19.30 -42.29
C THR A 223 -67.12 19.19 -40.80
N SER A 224 -68.17 18.86 -40.06
CA SER A 224 -68.04 18.10 -38.83
C SER A 224 -67.88 16.61 -39.19
N GLU A 225 -66.64 16.13 -39.34
CA GLU A 225 -66.36 14.68 -39.32
C GLU A 225 -65.81 14.26 -37.95
N ARG A 226 -66.77 13.89 -37.12
CA ARG A 226 -66.74 12.82 -36.13
C ARG A 226 -65.58 11.82 -36.29
N ILE A 227 -64.61 11.87 -35.37
CA ILE A 227 -63.89 10.67 -34.92
C ILE A 227 -64.05 10.56 -33.39
N LEU A 228 -65.04 9.77 -33.00
CA LEU A 228 -65.14 9.17 -31.66
C LEU A 228 -64.47 7.81 -31.69
N ARG A 229 -63.57 7.56 -30.72
CA ARG A 229 -63.30 6.32 -29.95
C ARG A 229 -61.79 6.14 -29.72
N VAL A 230 -61.28 6.42 -28.52
CA VAL A 230 -61.17 5.49 -27.36
C VAL A 230 -60.20 4.33 -27.64
N ASN A 231 -58.96 4.37 -27.10
CA ASN A 231 -58.53 3.68 -25.86
C ASN A 231 -56.99 3.49 -25.75
N LYS A 232 -56.45 3.86 -24.57
CA LYS A 232 -55.43 3.20 -23.71
C LYS A 232 -54.19 2.45 -24.27
N ARG A 233 -53.05 2.83 -23.65
CA ARG A 233 -51.93 2.02 -23.07
C ARG A 233 -50.65 1.74 -23.89
N SER A 234 -49.56 2.36 -23.40
CA SER A 234 -48.27 1.80 -22.93
C SER A 234 -47.44 0.78 -23.73
N ARG A 235 -46.16 1.15 -23.97
CA ARG A 235 -44.85 0.41 -23.98
C ARG A 235 -44.06 0.78 -25.25
N SER A 236 -42.90 1.44 -25.16
CA SER A 236 -41.57 0.97 -24.71
C SER A 236 -40.86 0.05 -25.71
N THR A 237 -39.54 0.26 -25.80
CA THR A 237 -38.48 -0.46 -26.54
C THR A 237 -38.26 -0.04 -27.99
N ASN A 238 -37.22 0.75 -28.23
CA ASN A 238 -36.42 0.57 -29.44
C ASN A 238 -34.93 0.79 -29.12
N SER A 239 -34.19 -0.30 -29.22
CA SER A 239 -32.74 -0.42 -29.03
C SER A 239 -32.00 -0.20 -30.36
N PRO A 240 -30.72 0.25 -30.34
CA PRO A 240 -29.98 0.53 -31.57
C PRO A 240 -29.37 -0.72 -32.22
N MET A 241 -29.49 -0.76 -33.55
CA MET A 241 -28.99 -1.76 -34.48
C MET A 241 -27.46 -1.69 -34.61
N ARG A 242 -26.78 -2.85 -34.56
CA ARG A 242 -25.34 -3.05 -34.82
C ARG A 242 -25.17 -3.66 -36.22
N TYR A 243 -24.36 -3.06 -37.10
CA TYR A 243 -23.74 -3.59 -38.34
C TYR A 243 -22.75 -2.49 -38.81
N THR A 244 -21.51 -2.63 -39.28
CA THR A 244 -20.60 -3.74 -39.63
C THR A 244 -19.20 -3.13 -39.90
N GLN A 245 -18.12 -3.85 -39.62
CA GLN A 245 -16.81 -3.66 -40.28
C GLN A 245 -16.84 -4.20 -41.71
N PRO A 246 -15.94 -3.74 -42.60
CA PRO A 246 -14.81 -4.62 -42.91
C PRO A 246 -13.43 -3.92 -42.98
N GLU A 247 -12.45 -4.80 -43.04
CA GLU A 247 -11.00 -4.70 -42.93
C GLU A 247 -10.32 -3.92 -44.08
N ASP A 248 -9.25 -3.17 -43.78
CA ASP A 248 -8.01 -3.21 -44.57
C ASP A 248 -6.83 -2.61 -43.77
N GLY A 249 -5.65 -3.19 -43.96
CA GLY A 249 -4.53 -3.16 -43.03
C GLY A 249 -3.65 -1.90 -43.02
N GLY A 250 -2.74 -1.87 -42.04
CA GLY A 250 -1.71 -0.85 -41.94
C GLY A 250 -1.02 -0.86 -40.59
N SER A 251 0.07 -1.61 -40.49
CA SER A 251 1.04 -1.56 -39.40
C SER A 251 1.59 -0.15 -39.16
N ILE A 252 1.78 0.25 -37.90
CA ILE A 252 3.00 0.86 -37.36
C ILE A 252 2.85 0.99 -35.83
N PHE A 253 3.96 0.70 -35.17
CA PHE A 253 4.18 0.60 -33.74
C PHE A 253 4.39 1.99 -33.13
N GLU A 254 3.61 2.35 -32.11
CA GLU A 254 4.07 3.04 -30.89
C GLU A 254 2.92 3.11 -29.87
N GLY A 255 3.14 2.47 -28.71
CA GLY A 255 2.15 2.30 -27.65
C GLY A 255 2.04 3.53 -26.75
N ASN A 256 0.80 3.98 -26.61
CA ASN A 256 0.35 5.19 -25.95
C ASN A 256 0.22 5.07 -24.42
N GLU A 257 0.22 6.22 -23.77
CA GLU A 257 -0.06 6.49 -22.36
C GLU A 257 -1.47 6.03 -21.90
N ASP A 258 -1.52 5.64 -20.63
CA ASP A 258 -2.58 5.79 -19.61
C ASP A 258 -4.06 5.77 -20.04
N ASN A 259 -4.82 4.77 -19.56
CA ASN A 259 -6.01 5.05 -18.74
C ASN A 259 -6.50 3.82 -17.97
N HIS A 260 -6.93 4.07 -16.74
CA HIS A 260 -7.45 3.11 -15.77
C HIS A 260 -8.61 2.25 -16.31
N HIS A 261 -8.55 0.93 -16.05
CA HIS A 261 -9.73 0.08 -15.88
C HIS A 261 -9.59 -0.71 -14.59
N SER A 262 -10.30 -0.23 -13.57
CA SER A 262 -10.74 -1.00 -12.42
C SER A 262 -11.66 -2.13 -12.88
N GLN A 263 -11.19 -3.38 -12.83
CA GLN A 263 -12.06 -4.55 -12.77
C GLN A 263 -11.54 -5.48 -11.68
N GLN A 264 -12.42 -5.76 -10.72
CA GLN A 264 -12.26 -6.83 -9.75
C GLN A 264 -12.12 -8.20 -10.46
N PRO A 265 -11.46 -9.18 -9.80
CA PRO A 265 -10.82 -10.30 -10.48
C PRO A 265 -11.82 -11.41 -10.77
N ASN A 266 -12.32 -11.48 -12.01
CA ASN A 266 -13.00 -12.68 -12.47
C ASN A 266 -11.96 -13.74 -12.83
N GLN A 267 -11.60 -14.52 -11.82
CA GLN A 267 -11.47 -15.99 -11.89
C GLN A 267 -10.90 -16.53 -13.22
N GLU A 268 -9.70 -16.11 -13.60
CA GLU A 268 -8.87 -16.95 -14.45
C GLU A 268 -8.64 -18.26 -13.69
N ASP A 269 -8.92 -19.41 -14.31
CA ASP A 269 -8.67 -20.73 -13.73
C ASP A 269 -7.20 -20.82 -13.30
N TYR A 270 -6.92 -20.48 -12.05
CA TYR A 270 -5.56 -20.36 -11.50
C TYR A 270 -4.82 -21.71 -11.53
N THR A 271 -5.57 -22.82 -11.65
CA THR A 271 -5.07 -24.17 -11.90
C THR A 271 -4.36 -24.32 -13.25
N LYS A 272 -4.71 -23.48 -14.24
CA LYS A 272 -4.08 -23.44 -15.57
C LYS A 272 -2.82 -22.58 -15.61
N PHE A 273 -2.50 -21.84 -14.56
CA PHE A 273 -1.30 -21.02 -14.54
C PHE A 273 -0.03 -21.87 -14.65
N THR A 274 0.95 -21.33 -15.38
CA THR A 274 2.30 -21.87 -15.40
C THR A 274 2.96 -21.61 -14.06
N VAL A 275 3.99 -22.39 -13.71
CA VAL A 275 4.77 -22.20 -12.48
C VAL A 275 5.32 -20.78 -12.39
N GLN A 276 5.75 -20.21 -13.51
CA GLN A 276 6.26 -18.84 -13.58
C GLN A 276 5.17 -17.81 -13.25
N LYS A 277 3.97 -17.95 -13.83
CA LYS A 277 2.84 -17.03 -13.56
C LYS A 277 2.40 -17.10 -12.10
N LEU A 278 2.36 -18.30 -11.49
CA LEU A 278 2.05 -18.46 -10.06
C LEU A 278 3.09 -17.79 -9.15
N ARG A 279 4.38 -17.91 -9.47
CA ARG A 279 5.46 -17.27 -8.69
C ARG A 279 5.40 -15.75 -8.79
N GLN A 280 5.10 -15.22 -9.98
CA GLN A 280 4.91 -13.78 -10.19
C GLN A 280 3.72 -13.26 -9.40
N GLU A 281 2.57 -13.96 -9.44
CA GLU A 281 1.37 -13.54 -8.73
C GLU A 281 1.57 -13.60 -7.20
N LEU A 282 2.22 -14.66 -6.68
CA LEU A 282 2.60 -14.73 -5.26
C LEU A 282 3.53 -13.57 -4.84
N THR A 283 4.50 -13.23 -5.69
CA THR A 283 5.42 -12.11 -5.40
C THR A 283 4.69 -10.77 -5.43
N LYS A 284 3.77 -10.58 -6.38
CA LYS A 284 2.92 -9.39 -6.50
C LYS A 284 1.97 -9.21 -5.31
N HIS A 285 1.50 -10.31 -4.72
CA HIS A 285 0.70 -10.30 -3.49
C HIS A 285 1.53 -10.28 -2.20
N ASN A 286 2.85 -10.01 -2.28
CA ASN A 286 3.80 -9.95 -1.16
C ASN A 286 4.08 -11.28 -0.44
N PHE A 287 3.81 -12.42 -1.07
CA PHE A 287 4.09 -13.76 -0.55
C PHE A 287 5.41 -14.36 -1.09
N GLY A 288 6.36 -13.51 -1.45
CA GLY A 288 7.66 -13.93 -1.99
C GLY A 288 8.54 -14.64 -0.96
N ALA A 289 8.40 -14.30 0.33
CA ALA A 289 9.17 -14.91 1.41
C ALA A 289 8.72 -16.36 1.68
N GLU A 290 7.42 -16.60 1.64
CA GLU A 290 6.79 -17.91 1.80
C GLU A 290 7.12 -18.84 0.62
N LEU A 291 7.27 -18.27 -0.57
CA LEU A 291 7.74 -19.00 -1.75
C LEU A 291 9.21 -19.43 -1.62
N LEU A 292 10.07 -18.60 -1.00
CA LEU A 292 11.48 -18.91 -0.76
C LEU A 292 11.69 -19.97 0.34
N GLN A 293 10.74 -20.10 1.27
CA GLN A 293 10.76 -21.16 2.29
C GLN A 293 10.53 -22.56 1.71
N LEU A 294 9.88 -22.65 0.54
CA LEU A 294 9.73 -23.91 -0.17
C LEU A 294 11.03 -24.25 -0.91
N LYS A 295 11.85 -25.12 -0.28
CA LYS A 295 13.12 -25.60 -0.83
C LYS A 295 12.86 -26.65 -1.92
N ASN A 296 12.59 -26.19 -3.15
CA ASN A 296 12.18 -26.94 -4.36
C ASN A 296 10.67 -27.24 -4.47
N PRO A 297 9.81 -26.23 -4.67
CA PRO A 297 8.38 -26.44 -4.77
C PRO A 297 7.99 -26.98 -6.15
N ASN A 298 7.19 -28.04 -6.15
CA ASN A 298 6.54 -28.55 -7.36
C ASN A 298 5.33 -27.67 -7.71
N LYS A 299 4.74 -27.83 -8.90
CA LYS A 299 3.57 -27.02 -9.34
C LYS A 299 2.40 -27.10 -8.36
N LYS A 300 2.17 -28.26 -7.71
CA LYS A 300 1.10 -28.43 -6.71
C LYS A 300 1.38 -27.65 -5.43
N ASP A 301 2.63 -27.59 -4.98
CA ASP A 301 3.00 -26.85 -3.76
C ASP A 301 2.82 -25.33 -3.95
N ILE A 302 3.18 -24.81 -5.13
CA ILE A 302 3.00 -23.38 -5.47
C ILE A 302 1.51 -23.05 -5.62
N LEU A 303 0.72 -23.94 -6.22
CA LEU A 303 -0.73 -23.80 -6.30
C LEU A 303 -1.39 -23.80 -4.92
N ALA A 304 -1.01 -24.71 -4.04
CA ALA A 304 -1.53 -24.77 -2.67
C ALA A 304 -1.19 -23.50 -1.87
N LEU A 305 0.01 -22.95 -2.07
CA LEU A 305 0.41 -21.67 -1.48
C LEU A 305 -0.42 -20.51 -2.03
N TYR A 306 -0.65 -20.49 -3.35
CA TYR A 306 -1.50 -19.49 -4.00
C TYR A 306 -2.96 -19.55 -3.50
N GLU A 307 -3.54 -20.75 -3.40
CA GLU A 307 -4.88 -20.94 -2.83
C GLU A 307 -4.97 -20.46 -1.38
N LYS A 308 -3.96 -20.77 -0.57
CA LYS A 308 -3.93 -20.40 0.85
C LYS A 308 -3.74 -18.90 1.07
N CYS A 309 -2.89 -18.24 0.28
CA CYS A 309 -2.44 -16.87 0.55
C CYS A 309 -3.21 -15.82 -0.26
N VAL A 310 -3.65 -16.16 -1.47
CA VAL A 310 -4.28 -15.22 -2.42
C VAL A 310 -5.79 -15.43 -2.51
N LEU A 311 -6.29 -16.66 -2.50
CA LEU A 311 -7.73 -16.94 -2.68
C LEU A 311 -8.52 -17.03 -1.37
N LYS A 312 -7.90 -17.35 -0.22
CA LYS A 312 -8.56 -17.46 1.09
C LYS A 312 -8.56 -16.18 1.92
N ARG A 313 -8.59 -15.01 1.28
CA ARG A 313 -8.78 -13.71 1.98
C ARG A 313 -10.26 -13.36 2.10
#